data_AF-A0AAX0KA91-F1
#
_entry.id   AF-A0AAX0KA91-F1
#
_cell.length_a   1.000
_cell.length_b   1.000
_cell.length_c   1.000
_cell.angle_alpha   90.00
_cell.angle_beta   90.00
_cell.angle_gamma   90.00
#
_symmetry.space_group_name_H-M   'P 1'
#
loop_
_entity.id
_entity.type
_entity.pdbx_description
1 polymer ?
#
loop_
_entity_poly.entity_id
_entity_poly.type
_entity_poly.pdbx_seq_one_letter_code
_entity_poly.pdbx_strand_id
1 'polypeptide(L)'
;MSLSRGTATFSDALSLFLFSNLQTSPLLAHFGQTWTIAVEFQFYLIFPFLALFLNRYGVKYIVYLSLFWLAWRTMIVAIYGGELGSDSYLNNHYYYLTMLGRFDQLLIGMVFGYLYINHKDKFANPIFIIASSAIVFFSLLTLRSEGLWYIPTPYVTSLSYLEACMWGIFVFAYLSSSIKTPAIIDNGLSKLGEVSFSEYILHGVVLYSFHKTFGIPRFIDNDNVNAVINFLILLPAILIFSKICFELIEKPFLGFRKKYAK
;
A
#
# COMPACT_ATOMS: atom_id res chain seq x y z
N MET A 1 -14.88 -14.65 -15.40
CA MET A 1 -15.79 -13.90 -16.30
C MET A 1 -15.13 -12.55 -16.56
N SER A 2 -15.02 -12.12 -17.82
CA SER A 2 -14.17 -11.00 -18.27
C SER A 2 -14.47 -9.67 -17.54
N LEU A 3 -13.58 -9.26 -16.65
CA LEU A 3 -13.66 -8.00 -15.88
C LEU A 3 -13.35 -6.73 -16.71
N SER A 4 -12.95 -6.86 -17.98
CA SER A 4 -12.60 -5.71 -18.81
C SER A 4 -13.74 -5.36 -19.79
N ARG A 5 -14.31 -4.16 -19.64
CA ARG A 5 -15.27 -3.60 -20.62
C ARG A 5 -14.51 -3.07 -21.84
N GLY A 6 -14.81 -3.50 -23.07
CA GLY A 6 -14.01 -3.14 -24.27
C GLY A 6 -13.93 -1.65 -24.67
N THR A 7 -14.60 -0.74 -23.94
CA THR A 7 -14.68 0.70 -24.27
C THR A 7 -14.46 1.55 -23.03
N ALA A 8 -13.54 2.54 -23.11
CA ALA A 8 -13.28 3.50 -22.05
C ALA A 8 -14.27 4.68 -22.07
N THR A 9 -14.69 5.16 -20.90
CA THR A 9 -15.65 6.26 -20.71
C THR A 9 -15.02 7.48 -20.03
N PHE A 10 -15.66 8.64 -20.11
CA PHE A 10 -15.23 9.86 -19.39
C PHE A 10 -15.23 9.67 -17.86
N SER A 11 -16.12 8.82 -17.34
CA SER A 11 -16.12 8.43 -15.92
C SER A 11 -14.86 7.64 -15.55
N ASP A 12 -14.25 6.92 -16.49
CA ASP A 12 -12.97 6.21 -16.28
C ASP A 12 -11.78 7.16 -16.29
N ALA A 13 -11.92 8.36 -16.86
CA ALA A 13 -10.91 9.42 -16.76
C ALA A 13 -11.03 10.19 -15.44
N LEU A 14 -12.25 10.43 -14.94
CA LEU A 14 -12.49 11.08 -13.65
C LEU A 14 -12.11 10.19 -12.46
N SER A 15 -12.19 8.87 -12.66
CA SER A 15 -11.77 7.86 -11.68
C SER A 15 -10.28 7.99 -11.30
N LEU A 16 -9.42 8.47 -12.22
CA LEU A 16 -8.01 8.74 -11.97
C LEU A 16 -7.76 9.78 -10.87
N PHE A 17 -8.68 10.73 -10.70
CA PHE A 17 -8.49 11.87 -9.80
C PHE A 17 -9.34 11.76 -8.52
N LEU A 18 -10.48 11.08 -8.57
CA LEU A 18 -11.46 11.13 -7.47
C LEU A 18 -12.02 9.76 -7.02
N PHE A 19 -12.03 8.69 -7.85
CA PHE A 19 -12.63 7.39 -7.45
C PHE A 19 -12.05 6.14 -8.14
N SER A 20 -11.77 5.08 -7.38
CA SER A 20 -11.09 3.79 -7.69
C SER A 20 -11.58 2.89 -8.87
N ASN A 21 -12.22 3.37 -9.93
CA ASN A 21 -12.79 2.48 -10.98
C ASN A 21 -11.81 2.02 -12.08
N LEU A 22 -10.50 2.28 -11.91
CA LEU A 22 -9.45 2.05 -12.92
C LEU A 22 -9.34 0.58 -13.38
N GLN A 23 -9.67 -0.38 -12.51
CA GLN A 23 -9.51 -1.81 -12.80
C GLN A 23 -10.48 -2.35 -13.85
N THR A 24 -11.60 -1.65 -14.10
CA THR A 24 -12.61 -2.08 -15.09
C THR A 24 -12.28 -1.66 -16.53
N SER A 25 -11.32 -0.76 -16.70
CA SER A 25 -10.84 -0.30 -18.00
C SER A 25 -9.79 -1.29 -18.56
N PRO A 26 -9.92 -1.80 -19.80
CA PRO A 26 -8.96 -2.72 -20.40
C PRO A 26 -7.56 -2.13 -20.52
N LEU A 27 -7.45 -0.80 -20.63
CA LEU A 27 -6.17 -0.10 -20.72
C LEU A 27 -5.44 -0.06 -19.37
N LEU A 28 -6.19 -0.14 -18.27
CA LEU A 28 -5.69 0.03 -16.91
C LEU A 28 -5.83 -1.22 -16.04
N ALA A 29 -6.38 -2.30 -16.59
CA ALA A 29 -6.58 -3.58 -15.89
C ALA A 29 -5.26 -4.17 -15.36
N HIS A 30 -4.13 -3.90 -16.02
CA HIS A 30 -2.79 -4.33 -15.59
C HIS A 30 -2.07 -3.32 -14.70
N PHE A 31 -2.68 -2.15 -14.49
CA PHE A 31 -2.25 -1.10 -13.58
C PHE A 31 -3.09 -1.14 -12.30
N GLY A 32 -3.52 -2.33 -11.89
CA GLY A 32 -4.47 -2.50 -10.79
C GLY A 32 -4.04 -1.88 -9.46
N GLN A 33 -2.75 -1.55 -9.30
CA GLN A 33 -2.20 -0.84 -8.14
C GLN A 33 -2.48 0.67 -8.10
N THR A 34 -2.79 1.33 -9.23
CA THR A 34 -2.86 2.80 -9.32
C THR A 34 -3.96 3.43 -8.47
N TRP A 35 -4.89 2.64 -7.91
CA TRP A 35 -5.87 3.12 -6.95
C TRP A 35 -5.20 3.77 -5.72
N THR A 36 -4.03 3.28 -5.30
CA THR A 36 -3.29 3.86 -4.16
C THR A 36 -2.85 5.28 -4.46
N ILE A 37 -2.45 5.60 -5.70
CA ILE A 37 -2.06 6.96 -6.11
C ILE A 37 -3.22 7.94 -5.93
N ALA A 38 -4.44 7.54 -6.32
CA ALA A 38 -5.62 8.39 -6.15
C ALA A 38 -5.92 8.64 -4.66
N VAL A 39 -5.83 7.58 -3.83
CA VAL A 39 -6.03 7.70 -2.38
C VAL A 39 -4.94 8.53 -1.72
N GLU A 40 -3.67 8.34 -2.09
CA GLU A 40 -2.54 9.13 -1.61
C GLU A 40 -2.68 10.60 -1.97
N PHE A 41 -3.10 10.92 -3.20
CA PHE A 41 -3.39 12.28 -3.61
C PHE A 41 -4.46 12.93 -2.71
N GLN A 42 -5.55 12.21 -2.42
CA GLN A 42 -6.59 12.67 -1.50
C GLN A 42 -6.04 12.90 -0.08
N PHE A 43 -5.19 12.01 0.40
CA PHE A 43 -4.50 12.17 1.68
C PHE A 43 -3.63 13.42 1.71
N TYR A 44 -2.85 13.67 0.66
CA TYR A 44 -2.00 14.87 0.59
C TYR A 44 -2.81 16.17 0.55
N LEU A 45 -4.00 16.18 -0.05
CA LEU A 45 -4.90 17.34 -0.02
C LEU A 45 -5.45 17.63 1.38
N ILE A 46 -5.74 16.59 2.16
CA ILE A 46 -6.37 16.71 3.49
C ILE A 46 -5.32 16.86 4.60
N PHE A 47 -4.10 16.35 4.38
CA PHE A 47 -3.03 16.34 5.36
C PHE A 47 -2.71 17.70 6.01
N PRO A 48 -2.66 18.84 5.28
CA PRO A 48 -2.41 20.15 5.90
C PRO A 48 -3.43 20.49 6.99
N PHE A 49 -4.70 20.17 6.79
CA PHE A 49 -5.75 20.39 7.78
C PHE A 49 -5.60 19.48 9.00
N LEU A 50 -5.27 18.20 8.77
CA LEU A 50 -5.00 17.26 9.86
C LEU A 50 -3.77 17.67 10.68
N ALA A 51 -2.72 18.18 10.03
CA ALA A 51 -1.54 18.72 10.70
C ALA A 51 -1.87 19.96 11.53
N LEU A 52 -2.71 20.87 11.01
CA LEU A 52 -3.22 22.02 11.78
C LEU A 52 -4.02 21.57 13.02
N PHE A 53 -4.87 20.56 12.89
CA PHE A 53 -5.63 20.01 14.02
C PHE A 53 -4.76 19.27 15.02
N LEU A 54 -3.75 18.52 14.56
CA LEU A 54 -2.75 17.92 15.43
C LEU A 54 -2.03 18.99 16.26
N ASN A 55 -1.64 20.10 15.64
CA ASN A 55 -0.98 21.20 16.35
C ASN A 55 -1.92 21.93 17.33
N ARG A 56 -3.20 22.08 16.99
CA ARG A 56 -4.18 22.81 17.83
C ARG A 56 -4.76 21.97 18.97
N TYR A 57 -5.10 20.72 18.71
CA TYR A 57 -5.84 19.84 19.63
C TYR A 57 -4.99 18.66 20.16
N GLY A 58 -3.76 18.51 19.66
CA GLY A 58 -2.83 17.47 20.09
C GLY A 58 -3.11 16.09 19.51
N VAL A 59 -2.21 15.13 19.80
CA VAL A 59 -2.28 13.76 19.27
C VAL A 59 -3.56 13.02 19.68
N LYS A 60 -4.15 13.36 20.83
CA LYS A 60 -5.41 12.77 21.30
C LYS A 60 -6.55 12.97 20.31
N TYR A 61 -6.60 14.13 19.65
CA TYR A 61 -7.60 14.40 18.61
C TYR A 61 -7.45 13.43 17.43
N ILE A 62 -6.22 13.20 16.96
CA ILE A 62 -5.95 12.26 15.85
C ILE A 62 -6.32 10.83 16.25
N VAL A 63 -6.03 10.41 17.49
CA VAL A 63 -6.44 9.09 18.00
C VAL A 63 -7.97 8.95 18.02
N TYR A 64 -8.69 9.95 18.54
CA TYR A 64 -10.16 9.90 18.56
C TYR A 64 -10.77 9.95 17.15
N LEU A 65 -10.19 10.73 16.24
CA LEU A 65 -10.61 10.75 14.84
C LEU A 65 -10.37 9.40 14.16
N SER A 66 -9.25 8.74 14.47
CA SER A 66 -8.92 7.41 13.97
C SER A 66 -9.92 6.35 14.45
N LEU A 67 -10.25 6.37 15.75
CA LEU A 67 -11.26 5.47 16.33
C LEU A 67 -12.67 5.75 15.82
N PHE A 68 -13.03 7.02 15.66
CA PHE A 68 -14.29 7.41 15.02
C PHE A 68 -14.37 6.86 13.60
N TRP A 69 -13.31 6.99 12.82
CA TRP A 69 -13.29 6.50 11.45
C TRP A 69 -13.34 4.97 11.36
N LEU A 70 -12.67 4.27 12.28
CA LEU A 70 -12.79 2.82 12.42
C LEU A 70 -14.24 2.42 12.72
N ALA A 71 -14.90 3.09 13.67
CA ALA A 71 -16.29 2.80 14.03
C ALA A 71 -17.23 3.08 12.85
N TRP A 72 -17.04 4.20 12.16
CA TRP A 72 -17.78 4.58 10.97
C TRP A 72 -17.63 3.55 9.85
N ARG A 73 -16.39 3.15 9.53
CA ARG A 73 -16.09 2.11 8.53
C ARG A 73 -16.72 0.77 8.91
N THR A 74 -16.60 0.39 10.18
CA THR A 74 -17.20 -0.85 10.72
C THR A 74 -18.71 -0.83 10.60
N MET A 75 -19.35 0.31 10.86
CA MET A 75 -20.80 0.48 10.71
C MET A 75 -21.24 0.34 9.25
N ILE A 76 -20.51 0.95 8.31
CA ILE A 76 -20.78 0.80 6.86
C ILE A 76 -20.71 -0.67 6.46
N VAL A 77 -19.65 -1.38 6.87
CA VAL A 77 -19.48 -2.81 6.56
C VAL A 77 -20.55 -3.66 7.24
N ALA A 78 -21.00 -3.31 8.45
CA ALA A 78 -22.07 -4.03 9.14
C ALA A 78 -23.43 -3.89 8.42
N ILE A 79 -23.72 -2.71 7.86
CA ILE A 79 -25.00 -2.44 7.17
C ILE A 79 -24.96 -2.99 5.74
N TYR A 80 -23.86 -2.79 5.01
CA TYR A 80 -23.81 -3.01 3.56
C TYR A 80 -22.87 -4.15 3.12
N GLY A 81 -22.08 -4.74 4.03
CA GLY A 81 -21.02 -5.71 3.70
C GLY A 81 -21.52 -7.00 3.05
N GLY A 82 -22.81 -7.33 3.19
CA GLY A 82 -23.47 -8.46 2.53
C GLY A 82 -24.31 -8.12 1.29
N GLU A 83 -24.55 -6.84 1.02
CA GLU A 83 -25.51 -6.37 0.00
C GLU A 83 -24.83 -5.76 -1.24
N LEU A 84 -23.53 -5.47 -1.17
CA LEU A 84 -22.81 -4.73 -2.22
C LEU A 84 -22.49 -5.52 -3.51
N GLY A 85 -23.01 -6.74 -3.65
CA GLY A 85 -22.94 -7.56 -4.86
C GLY A 85 -22.43 -8.98 -4.64
N SER A 86 -22.69 -9.85 -5.61
CA SER A 86 -22.34 -11.28 -5.58
C SER A 86 -20.86 -11.58 -5.91
N ASP A 87 -20.08 -10.56 -6.27
CA ASP A 87 -18.67 -10.70 -6.62
C ASP A 87 -17.80 -10.15 -5.48
N SER A 88 -17.15 -11.04 -4.73
CA SER A 88 -16.29 -10.71 -3.58
C SER A 88 -15.26 -9.61 -3.90
N TYR A 89 -14.75 -9.57 -5.14
CA TYR A 89 -13.81 -8.55 -5.61
C TYR A 89 -14.42 -7.15 -5.78
N LEU A 90 -15.71 -7.05 -6.16
CA LEU A 90 -16.41 -5.77 -6.25
C LEU A 90 -16.80 -5.23 -4.87
N ASN A 91 -17.12 -6.10 -3.91
CA ASN A 91 -17.40 -5.68 -2.53
C ASN A 91 -16.19 -5.01 -1.87
N ASN A 92 -14.96 -5.47 -2.18
CA ASN A 92 -13.73 -4.89 -1.65
C ASN A 92 -13.44 -3.47 -2.16
N HIS A 93 -14.01 -3.06 -3.30
CA HIS A 93 -13.69 -1.76 -3.88
C HIS A 93 -14.11 -0.60 -2.97
N TYR A 94 -15.30 -0.63 -2.39
CA TYR A 94 -15.84 0.53 -1.67
C TYR A 94 -15.25 0.71 -0.27
N TYR A 95 -15.00 -0.38 0.46
CA TYR A 95 -14.52 -0.30 1.85
C TYR A 95 -12.99 -0.35 2.00
N TYR A 96 -12.22 -0.76 0.98
CA TYR A 96 -10.76 -0.94 1.10
C TYR A 96 -9.95 -0.13 0.09
N LEU A 97 -10.44 0.00 -1.15
CA LEU A 97 -9.74 0.70 -2.24
C LEU A 97 -10.06 2.20 -2.32
N THR A 98 -10.71 2.76 -1.29
CA THR A 98 -11.06 4.18 -1.22
C THR A 98 -10.40 4.85 -0.04
N MET A 99 -10.41 6.18 -0.03
CA MET A 99 -10.07 6.97 1.15
C MET A 99 -10.90 6.57 2.37
N LEU A 100 -12.20 6.27 2.20
CA LEU A 100 -13.05 5.78 3.30
C LEU A 100 -12.47 4.52 3.94
N GLY A 101 -11.87 3.64 3.13
CA GLY A 101 -11.27 2.41 3.60
C GLY A 101 -9.92 2.56 4.31
N ARG A 102 -9.20 3.65 4.08
CA ARG A 102 -7.78 3.78 4.46
C ARG A 102 -7.48 4.98 5.34
N PHE A 103 -8.44 5.88 5.56
CA PHE A 103 -8.20 7.12 6.29
C PHE A 103 -7.83 6.89 7.77
N ASP A 104 -8.41 5.88 8.44
CA ASP A 104 -7.98 5.45 9.77
C ASP A 104 -6.50 5.03 9.78
N GLN A 105 -6.04 4.35 8.73
CA GLN A 105 -4.63 3.94 8.60
C GLN A 105 -3.69 5.13 8.38
N LEU A 106 -4.12 6.14 7.61
CA LEU A 106 -3.40 7.42 7.51
C LEU A 106 -3.27 8.07 8.89
N LEU A 107 -4.35 8.13 9.66
CA LEU A 107 -4.36 8.75 10.99
C LEU A 107 -3.46 7.99 11.98
N ILE A 108 -3.45 6.66 11.95
CA ILE A 108 -2.48 5.84 12.68
C ILE A 108 -1.06 6.24 12.28
N GLY A 109 -0.78 6.37 10.99
CA GLY A 109 0.50 6.86 10.47
C GLY A 109 0.88 8.22 11.06
N MET A 110 -0.06 9.16 11.16
CA MET A 110 0.16 10.47 11.80
C MET A 110 0.48 10.34 13.29
N VAL A 111 -0.16 9.43 14.02
CA VAL A 111 0.16 9.15 15.42
C VAL A 111 1.61 8.66 15.55
N PHE A 112 2.05 7.71 14.72
CA PHE A 112 3.44 7.25 14.74
C PHE A 112 4.43 8.32 14.27
N GLY A 113 4.06 9.18 13.33
CA GLY A 113 4.85 10.36 12.96
C GLY A 113 5.04 11.33 14.14
N TYR A 114 3.98 11.57 14.92
CA TYR A 114 4.08 12.33 16.15
C TYR A 114 4.98 11.64 17.19
N LEU A 115 4.85 10.32 17.39
CA LEU A 115 5.70 9.56 18.31
C LEU A 115 7.17 9.60 17.88
N TYR A 116 7.45 9.54 16.58
CA TYR A 116 8.80 9.69 16.04
C TYR A 116 9.43 11.02 16.43
N ILE A 117 8.73 12.13 16.20
CA ILE A 117 9.26 13.47 16.50
C ILE A 117 9.52 13.65 18.00
N ASN A 118 8.63 13.13 18.87
CA ASN A 118 8.66 13.42 20.30
C ASN A 118 9.37 12.35 21.15
N HIS A 119 9.49 11.12 20.66
CA HIS A 119 9.88 9.95 21.47
C HIS A 119 10.84 8.98 20.80
N LYS A 120 11.43 9.30 19.63
CA LYS A 120 12.39 8.40 18.94
C LYS A 120 13.52 7.88 19.83
N ASP A 121 14.04 8.70 20.75
CA ASP A 121 15.21 8.33 21.55
C ASP A 121 14.92 7.16 22.52
N LYS A 122 13.64 6.98 22.90
CA LYS A 122 13.21 5.85 23.75
C LYS A 122 13.21 4.52 23.00
N PHE A 123 13.19 4.55 21.67
CA PHE A 123 13.08 3.38 20.80
C PHE A 123 14.34 3.16 19.94
N ALA A 124 15.47 3.76 20.35
CA ALA A 124 16.73 3.63 19.64
C ALA A 124 17.37 2.24 19.71
N ASN A 125 16.95 1.40 20.65
CA ASN A 125 17.50 0.07 20.83
C ASN A 125 17.12 -0.86 19.66
N PRO A 126 18.09 -1.55 19.02
CA PRO A 126 17.84 -2.54 17.96
C PRO A 126 16.84 -3.66 18.32
N ILE A 127 16.61 -3.94 19.59
CA ILE A 127 15.61 -4.93 20.02
C ILE A 127 14.21 -4.57 19.50
N PHE A 128 13.88 -3.28 19.38
CA PHE A 128 12.55 -2.83 18.97
C PHE A 128 12.26 -3.14 17.51
N ILE A 129 13.25 -3.02 16.62
CA ILE A 129 13.07 -3.38 15.21
C ILE A 129 13.00 -4.91 15.04
N ILE A 130 13.76 -5.68 15.82
CA ILE A 130 13.64 -7.15 15.79
C ILE A 130 12.25 -7.58 16.27
N ALA A 131 11.81 -7.04 17.40
CA ALA A 131 10.48 -7.32 17.95
C ALA A 131 9.35 -6.90 17.00
N SER A 132 9.43 -5.71 16.41
CA SER A 132 8.42 -5.24 15.45
C SER A 132 8.43 -6.04 14.16
N SER A 133 9.60 -6.47 13.67
CA SER A 133 9.72 -7.36 12.51
C SER A 133 9.07 -8.72 12.78
N ALA A 134 9.29 -9.29 13.97
CA ALA A 134 8.64 -10.53 14.37
C ALA A 134 7.11 -10.36 14.46
N ILE A 135 6.63 -9.26 15.05
CA ILE A 135 5.20 -8.93 15.10
C ILE A 135 4.62 -8.85 13.68
N VAL A 136 5.26 -8.13 12.76
CA VAL A 136 4.83 -8.06 11.36
C VAL A 136 4.79 -9.44 10.72
N PHE A 137 5.86 -10.22 10.84
CA PHE A 137 5.93 -11.55 10.25
C PHE A 137 4.82 -12.47 10.76
N PHE A 138 4.66 -12.60 12.08
CA PHE A 138 3.67 -13.50 12.65
C PHE A 138 2.24 -13.06 12.38
N SER A 139 1.90 -11.78 12.49
CA SER A 139 0.53 -11.41 12.18
C SER A 139 0.26 -11.41 10.69
N LEU A 140 1.22 -11.24 9.78
CA LEU A 140 0.96 -11.46 8.34
C LEU A 140 0.56 -12.91 8.05
N LEU A 141 1.13 -13.89 8.76
CA LEU A 141 0.71 -15.30 8.64
C LEU A 141 -0.74 -15.49 9.08
N THR A 142 -1.14 -14.88 10.20
CA THR A 142 -2.49 -14.99 10.76
C THR A 142 -3.52 -14.15 9.99
N LEU A 143 -3.21 -12.91 9.67
CA LEU A 143 -4.12 -11.99 8.95
C LEU A 143 -4.45 -12.50 7.55
N ARG A 144 -3.51 -13.23 6.92
CA ARG A 144 -3.77 -13.91 5.65
C ARG A 144 -4.87 -14.97 5.79
N SER A 145 -4.87 -15.79 6.84
CA SER A 145 -5.89 -16.83 7.02
C SER A 145 -7.28 -16.25 7.31
N GLU A 146 -7.34 -15.07 7.93
CA GLU A 146 -8.60 -14.36 8.21
C GLU A 146 -9.18 -13.62 6.98
N GLY A 147 -8.50 -13.68 5.83
CA GLY A 147 -8.99 -13.06 4.59
C GLY A 147 -9.01 -11.53 4.62
N LEU A 148 -8.04 -10.91 5.32
CA LEU A 148 -7.96 -9.46 5.56
C LEU A 148 -8.24 -8.58 4.33
N TRP A 149 -7.78 -9.03 3.16
CA TRP A 149 -7.82 -8.28 1.91
C TRP A 149 -9.01 -8.62 1.01
N TYR A 150 -9.86 -9.58 1.43
CA TYR A 150 -10.89 -10.16 0.56
C TYR A 150 -12.29 -10.17 1.17
N ILE A 151 -12.40 -10.04 2.50
CA ILE A 151 -13.64 -10.30 3.25
C ILE A 151 -14.10 -9.01 3.97
N PRO A 152 -15.18 -8.35 3.51
CA PRO A 152 -15.77 -7.18 4.17
C PRO A 152 -16.59 -7.59 5.40
N THR A 153 -15.96 -7.91 6.53
CA THR A 153 -16.68 -8.10 7.79
C THR A 153 -16.27 -7.06 8.84
N PRO A 154 -17.16 -6.73 9.80
CA PRO A 154 -16.81 -5.87 10.94
C PRO A 154 -15.55 -6.34 11.68
N TYR A 155 -15.38 -7.67 11.80
CA TYR A 155 -14.20 -8.29 12.40
C TYR A 155 -12.93 -7.98 11.59
N VAL A 156 -12.94 -8.26 10.29
CA VAL A 156 -11.81 -7.99 9.38
C VAL A 156 -11.49 -6.49 9.31
N THR A 157 -12.50 -5.64 9.43
CA THR A 157 -12.35 -4.18 9.51
C THR A 157 -11.55 -3.74 10.74
N SER A 158 -11.68 -4.46 11.86
CA SER A 158 -10.88 -4.21 13.06
C SER A 158 -9.46 -4.76 12.88
N LEU A 159 -9.30 -5.89 12.18
CA LEU A 159 -7.99 -6.45 11.85
C LEU A 159 -7.17 -5.52 10.95
N SER A 160 -7.78 -4.82 9.99
CA SER A 160 -7.05 -3.88 9.12
C SER A 160 -6.56 -2.63 9.87
N TYR A 161 -7.23 -2.27 10.97
CA TYR A 161 -6.74 -1.25 11.89
C TYR A 161 -5.50 -1.74 12.65
N LEU A 162 -5.51 -3.00 13.11
CA LEU A 162 -4.36 -3.63 13.76
C LEU A 162 -3.17 -3.78 12.79
N GLU A 163 -3.41 -4.16 11.54
CA GLU A 163 -2.41 -4.18 10.47
C GLU A 163 -1.68 -2.83 10.37
N ALA A 164 -2.44 -1.72 10.33
CA ALA A 164 -1.86 -0.38 10.28
C ALA A 164 -1.06 -0.02 11.54
N CYS A 165 -1.54 -0.40 12.73
CA CYS A 165 -0.78 -0.23 13.97
C CYS A 165 0.54 -1.01 13.93
N MET A 166 0.53 -2.25 13.45
CA MET A 166 1.73 -3.07 13.35
C MET A 166 2.77 -2.48 12.40
N TRP A 167 2.35 -2.07 11.21
CA TRP A 167 3.24 -1.39 10.27
C TRP A 167 3.74 -0.06 10.82
N GLY A 168 2.88 0.69 11.53
CA GLY A 168 3.26 1.91 12.23
C GLY A 168 4.34 1.68 13.29
N ILE A 169 4.21 0.64 14.11
CA ILE A 169 5.25 0.22 15.08
C ILE A 169 6.54 -0.15 14.37
N PHE A 170 6.46 -0.93 13.28
CA PHE A 170 7.62 -1.33 12.50
C PHE A 170 8.36 -0.13 11.92
N VAL A 171 7.66 0.78 11.23
CA VAL A 171 8.25 1.99 10.65
C VAL A 171 8.83 2.90 11.75
N PHE A 172 8.11 3.10 12.85
CA PHE A 172 8.60 3.90 13.97
C PHE A 172 9.87 3.30 14.61
N ALA A 173 9.90 1.98 14.83
CA ALA A 173 11.07 1.28 15.35
C ALA A 173 12.24 1.32 14.37
N TYR A 174 11.98 1.15 13.07
CA TYR A 174 12.98 1.24 12.01
C TYR A 174 13.64 2.64 11.98
N LEU A 175 12.83 3.69 11.91
CA LEU A 175 13.31 5.08 11.86
C LEU A 175 14.02 5.52 13.16
N SER A 176 13.61 4.97 14.30
CA SER A 176 14.23 5.30 15.59
C SER A 176 15.51 4.50 15.84
N SER A 177 15.71 3.37 15.15
CA SER A 177 16.77 2.42 15.44
C SER A 177 18.18 3.00 15.28
N SER A 178 19.08 2.61 16.17
CA SER A 178 20.52 2.93 16.08
C SER A 178 21.35 1.86 15.35
N ILE A 179 20.70 0.92 14.64
CA ILE A 179 21.39 -0.12 13.87
C ILE A 179 22.30 0.52 12.82
N LYS A 180 23.56 0.06 12.79
CA LYS A 180 24.52 0.39 11.74
C LYS A 180 24.57 -0.77 10.75
N THR A 181 24.03 -0.56 9.56
CA THR A 181 24.12 -1.51 8.45
C THR A 181 25.44 -1.32 7.69
N PRO A 182 26.06 -2.39 7.16
CA PRO A 182 27.19 -2.27 6.26
C PRO A 182 26.83 -1.43 5.03
N ALA A 183 27.72 -0.53 4.61
CA ALA A 183 27.47 0.41 3.52
C ALA A 183 27.07 -0.27 2.20
N ILE A 184 27.55 -1.49 1.93
CA ILE A 184 27.19 -2.25 0.72
C ILE A 184 25.69 -2.61 0.73
N ILE A 185 25.19 -3.07 1.87
CA ILE A 185 23.79 -3.46 2.04
C ILE A 185 22.91 -2.22 1.99
N ASP A 186 23.29 -1.17 2.72
CA ASP A 186 22.57 0.10 2.76
C ASP A 186 22.42 0.74 1.37
N ASN A 187 23.54 0.87 0.63
CA ASN A 187 23.52 1.39 -0.74
C ASN A 187 22.73 0.50 -1.71
N GLY A 188 22.80 -0.82 -1.54
CA GLY A 188 22.06 -1.77 -2.36
C GLY A 188 20.55 -1.62 -2.17
N LEU A 189 20.10 -1.65 -0.90
CA LEU A 189 18.69 -1.48 -0.54
C LEU A 189 18.17 -0.09 -0.92
N SER A 190 18.98 0.96 -0.75
CA SER A 190 18.62 2.32 -1.16
C SER A 190 18.36 2.41 -2.67
N LYS A 191 19.24 1.83 -3.51
CA LYS A 191 19.04 1.78 -4.97
C LYS A 191 17.84 0.96 -5.40
N LEU A 192 17.52 -0.13 -4.69
CA LEU A 192 16.28 -0.87 -4.93
C LEU A 192 15.06 -0.04 -4.54
N GLY A 193 15.15 0.68 -3.41
CA GLY A 193 14.12 1.62 -2.95
C GLY A 193 13.85 2.74 -3.95
N GLU A 194 14.87 3.27 -4.62
CA GLU A 194 14.72 4.28 -5.67
C GLU A 194 13.82 3.80 -6.83
N VAL A 195 13.91 2.53 -7.21
CA VAL A 195 13.15 1.96 -8.34
C VAL A 195 11.80 1.36 -7.90
N SER A 196 11.56 1.24 -6.58
CA SER A 196 10.41 0.52 -6.02
C SER A 196 9.04 1.06 -6.47
N PHE A 197 8.91 2.38 -6.66
CA PHE A 197 7.65 2.96 -7.16
C PHE A 197 7.37 2.54 -8.61
N SER A 198 8.36 2.66 -9.49
CA SER A 198 8.26 2.19 -10.87
C SER A 198 7.99 0.68 -10.96
N GLU A 199 8.63 -0.12 -10.10
CA GLU A 199 8.38 -1.56 -9.98
C GLU A 199 6.95 -1.87 -9.55
N TYR A 200 6.47 -1.18 -8.51
CA TYR A 200 5.11 -1.33 -7.98
C TYR A 200 4.04 -1.09 -9.05
N ILE A 201 4.26 -0.16 -9.98
CA ILE A 201 3.31 0.15 -11.06
C ILE A 201 3.47 -0.78 -12.26
N LEU A 202 4.70 -1.17 -12.62
CA LEU A 202 4.97 -1.81 -13.91
C LEU A 202 5.07 -3.34 -13.85
N HIS A 203 5.27 -3.94 -12.67
CA HIS A 203 5.43 -5.39 -12.59
C HIS A 203 4.22 -6.15 -13.19
N GLY A 204 2.99 -5.66 -12.97
CA GLY A 204 1.77 -6.26 -13.53
C GLY A 204 1.77 -6.31 -15.05
N VAL A 205 2.25 -5.23 -15.69
CA VAL A 205 2.35 -5.12 -17.16
C VAL A 205 3.40 -6.09 -17.71
N VAL A 206 4.57 -6.17 -17.06
CA VAL A 206 5.65 -7.08 -17.47
C VAL A 206 5.22 -8.54 -17.32
N LEU A 207 4.63 -8.91 -16.18
CA LEU A 207 4.12 -10.25 -15.90
C LEU A 207 3.06 -10.66 -16.91
N TYR A 208 2.07 -9.79 -17.17
CA TYR A 208 1.01 -10.09 -18.14
C TYR A 208 1.56 -10.25 -19.54
N SER A 209 2.45 -9.35 -19.97
CA SER A 209 3.07 -9.42 -21.30
C SER A 209 3.86 -10.72 -21.48
N PHE A 210 4.64 -11.11 -20.47
CA PHE A 210 5.39 -12.35 -20.49
C PHE A 210 4.47 -13.57 -20.59
N HIS A 211 3.45 -13.66 -19.72
CA HIS A 211 2.50 -14.78 -19.73
C HIS A 211 1.69 -14.87 -21.02
N LYS A 212 1.37 -13.74 -21.65
CA LYS A 212 0.65 -13.71 -22.92
C LYS A 212 1.52 -14.20 -24.08
N THR A 213 2.82 -13.89 -24.07
CA THR A 213 3.74 -14.26 -25.16
C THR A 213 4.30 -15.67 -25.01
N PHE A 214 4.68 -16.06 -23.79
CA PHE A 214 5.42 -17.30 -23.53
C PHE A 214 4.61 -18.36 -22.75
N GLY A 215 3.39 -18.01 -22.31
CA GLY A 215 2.63 -18.85 -21.37
C GLY A 215 3.23 -18.80 -19.96
N ILE A 216 2.82 -19.75 -19.11
CA ILE A 216 3.40 -19.96 -17.78
C ILE A 216 4.31 -21.19 -17.86
N PRO A 217 5.64 -21.02 -17.91
CA PRO A 217 6.58 -22.12 -17.95
C PRO A 217 6.38 -23.09 -16.77
N ARG A 218 6.29 -24.38 -17.09
CA ARG A 218 6.29 -25.48 -16.13
C ARG A 218 7.53 -26.33 -16.36
N PHE A 219 8.44 -26.32 -15.40
CA PHE A 219 9.69 -27.07 -15.48
C PHE A 219 9.60 -28.41 -14.74
N ILE A 220 8.83 -28.46 -13.66
CA ILE A 220 8.71 -29.62 -12.75
C ILE A 220 7.24 -29.83 -12.38
N ASP A 221 6.85 -31.04 -11.96
CA ASP A 221 5.52 -31.36 -11.41
C ASP A 221 5.31 -30.83 -9.97
N ASN A 222 5.67 -29.56 -9.73
CA ASN A 222 5.39 -28.85 -8.49
C ASN A 222 5.16 -27.37 -8.77
N ASP A 223 3.91 -26.93 -8.63
CA ASP A 223 3.50 -25.56 -8.95
C ASP A 223 4.19 -24.51 -8.05
N ASN A 224 4.47 -24.82 -6.78
CA ASN A 224 5.15 -23.88 -5.89
C ASN A 224 6.61 -23.66 -6.33
N VAL A 225 7.30 -24.73 -6.72
CA VAL A 225 8.68 -24.63 -7.21
C VAL A 225 8.71 -23.89 -8.55
N ASN A 226 7.77 -24.19 -9.46
CA ASN A 226 7.63 -23.45 -10.70
C ASN A 226 7.37 -21.95 -10.44
N ALA A 227 6.55 -21.58 -9.46
CA ALA A 227 6.28 -20.19 -9.13
C ALA A 227 7.55 -19.46 -8.66
N VAL A 228 8.38 -20.10 -7.83
CA VAL A 228 9.67 -19.54 -7.39
C VAL A 228 10.63 -19.38 -8.57
N ILE A 229 10.74 -20.38 -9.45
CA ILE A 229 11.60 -20.31 -10.63
C ILE A 229 11.15 -19.16 -11.56
N ASN A 230 9.85 -19.08 -11.85
CA ASN A 230 9.29 -18.01 -12.67
C ASN A 230 9.53 -16.63 -12.04
N PHE A 231 9.38 -16.50 -10.71
CA PHE A 231 9.70 -15.26 -10.01
C PHE A 231 11.18 -14.87 -10.16
N LEU A 232 12.11 -15.81 -9.99
CA LEU A 232 13.55 -15.54 -10.14
C LEU A 232 13.94 -15.16 -11.57
N ILE A 233 13.24 -15.68 -12.58
CA ILE A 233 13.45 -15.33 -13.99
C ILE A 233 12.87 -13.94 -14.30
N LEU A 234 11.68 -13.64 -13.79
CA LEU A 234 10.94 -12.42 -14.14
C LEU A 234 11.38 -11.20 -13.33
N LEU A 235 11.83 -11.38 -12.08
CA LEU A 235 12.27 -10.29 -11.22
C LEU A 235 13.37 -9.42 -11.88
N PRO A 236 14.45 -9.97 -12.48
CA PRO A 236 15.41 -9.16 -13.22
C PRO A 236 14.80 -8.35 -14.36
N ALA A 237 13.88 -8.95 -15.14
CA ALA A 237 13.22 -8.27 -16.24
C ALA A 237 12.34 -7.10 -15.74
N ILE A 238 11.60 -7.33 -14.65
CA ILE A 238 10.79 -6.30 -13.99
C ILE A 238 11.69 -5.17 -13.49
N LEU A 239 12.78 -5.48 -12.78
CA LEU A 239 13.70 -4.47 -12.25
C LEU A 239 14.39 -3.65 -13.35
N ILE A 240 14.83 -4.30 -14.43
CA ILE A 240 15.44 -3.61 -15.58
C ILE A 240 14.44 -2.66 -16.23
N PHE A 241 13.23 -3.14 -16.52
CA PHE A 241 12.19 -2.33 -17.15
C PHE A 241 11.77 -1.16 -16.24
N SER A 242 11.61 -1.42 -14.94
CA SER A 242 11.28 -0.42 -13.94
C SER A 242 12.38 0.63 -13.79
N LYS A 243 13.64 0.23 -13.85
CA LYS A 243 14.79 1.15 -13.83
C LYS A 243 14.82 2.06 -15.06
N ILE A 244 14.50 1.53 -16.23
CA ILE A 244 14.40 2.34 -17.46
C ILE A 244 13.29 3.39 -17.30
N CYS A 245 12.12 2.99 -16.79
CA CYS A 245 11.03 3.92 -16.51
C CYS A 245 11.43 4.98 -15.49
N PHE A 246 12.07 4.57 -14.39
CA PHE A 246 12.55 5.46 -13.34
C PHE A 246 13.48 6.54 -13.91
N GLU A 247 14.50 6.15 -14.68
CA GLU A 247 15.49 7.09 -15.22
C GLU A 247 14.89 8.04 -16.27
N LEU A 248 13.96 7.55 -17.11
CA LEU A 248 13.39 8.33 -18.22
C LEU A 248 12.20 9.21 -17.82
N ILE A 249 11.43 8.80 -16.80
CA ILE A 249 10.18 9.45 -16.43
C ILE A 249 10.29 9.97 -15.01
N GLU A 250 10.39 9.08 -14.02
CA GLU A 250 10.25 9.43 -12.60
C GLU A 250 11.32 10.44 -12.15
N LYS A 251 12.59 10.16 -12.43
CA LYS A 251 13.74 10.96 -12.00
C LYS A 251 13.70 12.41 -12.53
N PRO A 252 13.38 12.69 -13.81
CA PRO A 252 13.09 14.04 -14.28
C PRO A 252 12.02 14.77 -13.44
N PHE A 253 10.92 14.11 -13.10
CA PHE A 253 9.87 14.73 -12.27
C PHE A 253 10.33 14.97 -10.83
N LEU A 254 11.12 14.06 -10.26
CA LEU A 254 11.75 14.25 -8.95
C LEU A 254 12.68 15.48 -8.94
N GLY A 255 13.34 15.75 -10.06
CA GLY A 255 14.18 16.94 -10.26
C GLY A 255 13.42 18.28 -10.15
N PHE A 256 12.10 18.30 -10.31
CA PHE A 256 11.29 19.49 -10.12
C PHE A 256 10.90 19.77 -8.66
N ARG A 257 11.22 18.85 -7.73
CA ARG A 257 10.91 19.05 -6.31
C ARG A 257 11.62 20.28 -5.76
N LYS A 258 10.86 21.18 -5.14
CA LYS A 258 11.39 22.35 -4.42
C LYS A 258 11.17 22.17 -2.91
N LYS A 259 11.88 22.95 -2.10
CA LYS A 259 11.58 23.05 -0.67
C LYS A 259 10.23 23.76 -0.50
N TYR A 260 9.17 23.02 -0.16
CA TYR A 260 7.82 23.57 -0.03
C TYR A 260 7.52 24.14 1.37
N ALA A 261 8.40 23.89 2.35
CA ALA A 261 8.38 24.50 3.68
C ALA A 261 9.80 24.99 4.03
N LYS A 262 9.89 26.08 4.80
CA LYS A 262 11.17 26.68 5.22
C LYS A 262 11.90 25.78 6.21
#